data_AF-A0A4Q3VX72-F1
#
_entry.id   AF-A0A4Q3VX72-F1
#
_cell.length_a   1.000
_cell.length_b   1.000
_cell.length_c   1.000
_cell.angle_alpha   90.00
_cell.angle_beta   90.00
_cell.angle_gamma   90.00
#
_symmetry.space_group_name_H-M   'P 1'
#
loop_
_entity.id
_entity.type
_entity.pdbx_description
1 polymer ?
#
loop_
_entity_poly.entity_id
_entity_poly.type
_entity_poly.pdbx_seq_one_letter_code
_entity_poly.pdbx_strand_id
1 'polypeptide(L)'
;MKIYFGIAGLLMVGAAGWAGMGGDPNRVPVNFTGGFETDPQDGGRPVVLVAGALGVKPQVFRDAFSRVNPARDGAPSDERVHANKDVLLAALAPYGITNDRLDEVSDHYRYRPEEGERWPTRPAKAFAILKGGEVVRFEIIDPGYGYTSAPLVGVKGMKGLRATLKLAFSADFGKNGSVKALALEKR
;
A
#
# COMPACT_ATOMS: atom_id res chain seq x y z
N MET A 1 -66.14 46.45 3.64
CA MET A 1 -65.48 47.55 4.36
C MET A 1 -64.07 47.68 3.79
N LYS A 2 -63.70 48.87 3.28
CA LYS A 2 -62.35 49.24 2.79
C LYS A 2 -61.36 49.17 4.00
N ILE A 3 -60.03 49.00 3.92
CA ILE A 3 -58.98 49.88 3.37
C ILE A 3 -57.60 49.17 3.50
N TYR A 4 -56.80 49.24 2.41
CA TYR A 4 -55.34 49.40 2.19
C TYR A 4 -54.23 49.04 3.22
N PHE A 5 -53.13 48.48 2.68
CA PHE A 5 -51.72 48.94 2.57
C PHE A 5 -50.83 47.67 2.57
N GLY A 6 -49.96 47.36 1.62
CA GLY A 6 -48.98 48.18 0.92
C GLY A 6 -47.57 47.71 1.34
N ILE A 7 -46.71 47.43 0.35
CA ILE A 7 -45.24 47.43 0.35
C ILE A 7 -44.51 46.07 0.36
N ALA A 8 -43.60 46.00 -0.60
CA ALA A 8 -42.69 44.96 -1.00
C ALA A 8 -41.58 44.61 0.02
N GLY A 9 -41.07 43.39 -0.10
CA GLY A 9 -39.87 42.90 0.56
C GLY A 9 -39.34 41.65 -0.12
N LEU A 10 -38.68 41.82 -1.27
CA LEU A 10 -37.83 40.82 -1.89
C LEU A 10 -36.57 40.66 -1.02
N LEU A 11 -36.15 39.43 -0.66
CA LEU A 11 -34.74 39.02 -0.59
C LEU A 11 -34.59 37.52 -0.26
N MET A 12 -34.28 36.78 -1.33
CA MET A 12 -33.31 35.67 -1.42
C MET A 12 -33.06 34.82 -0.15
N VAL A 13 -33.68 33.65 -0.08
CA VAL A 13 -33.09 32.49 0.60
C VAL A 13 -32.25 31.75 -0.42
N GLY A 14 -30.93 31.87 -0.28
CA GLY A 14 -29.94 31.27 -1.15
C GLY A 14 -30.10 29.75 -1.20
N ALA A 15 -30.28 29.23 -2.42
CA ALA A 15 -29.93 27.85 -2.71
C ALA A 15 -28.41 27.73 -2.47
N ALA A 16 -28.04 27.03 -1.39
CA ALA A 16 -26.69 26.57 -1.18
C ALA A 16 -26.36 25.56 -2.30
N GLY A 17 -25.91 26.08 -3.43
CA GLY A 17 -25.31 25.30 -4.48
C GLY A 17 -24.12 24.57 -3.90
N TRP A 18 -24.17 23.25 -3.93
CA TRP A 18 -22.97 22.42 -3.87
C TRP A 18 -22.16 22.75 -5.13
N ALA A 19 -21.31 23.77 -5.01
CA ALA A 19 -20.37 24.16 -6.05
C ALA A 19 -19.48 22.95 -6.33
N GLY A 20 -19.62 22.42 -7.54
CA GLY A 20 -18.91 21.26 -8.01
C GLY A 20 -17.41 21.40 -7.79
N MET A 21 -16.79 20.30 -7.39
CA MET A 21 -15.40 20.03 -7.69
C MET A 21 -15.20 20.21 -9.19
N GLY A 22 -14.73 21.38 -9.60
CA GLY A 22 -14.23 21.65 -10.95
C GLY A 22 -12.93 20.86 -11.15
N GLY A 23 -13.05 19.54 -11.26
CA GLY A 23 -11.95 18.70 -11.72
C GLY A 23 -11.68 19.03 -13.17
N ASP A 24 -10.41 19.12 -13.55
CA ASP A 24 -10.01 19.10 -14.96
C ASP A 24 -10.71 17.89 -15.61
N PRO A 25 -11.58 18.09 -16.63
CA PRO A 25 -12.33 17.00 -17.26
C PRO A 25 -11.40 15.93 -17.85
N ASN A 26 -10.13 16.26 -18.03
CA ASN A 26 -9.10 15.35 -18.50
C ASN A 26 -8.30 14.69 -17.37
N ARG A 27 -8.67 14.86 -16.09
CA ARG A 27 -8.00 14.24 -14.93
C ARG A 27 -9.01 13.48 -14.09
N VAL A 28 -8.93 12.16 -14.14
CA VAL A 28 -9.84 11.27 -13.41
C VAL A 28 -9.09 10.53 -12.31
N PRO A 29 -9.59 10.48 -11.06
CA PRO A 29 -8.96 9.71 -10.00
C PRO A 29 -8.82 8.23 -10.37
N VAL A 30 -7.66 7.66 -10.05
CA VAL A 30 -7.39 6.23 -10.11
C VAL A 30 -7.80 5.59 -8.80
N ASN A 31 -8.54 4.49 -8.87
CA ASN A 31 -8.87 3.64 -7.74
C ASN A 31 -7.90 2.45 -7.69
N PHE A 32 -7.22 2.27 -6.55
CA PHE A 32 -6.38 1.11 -6.28
C PHE A 32 -7.12 0.16 -5.35
N THR A 33 -7.20 -1.13 -5.71
CA THR A 33 -7.86 -2.16 -4.89
C THR A 33 -6.96 -3.38 -4.71
N GLY A 34 -6.93 -3.94 -3.50
CA GLY A 34 -6.02 -5.04 -3.15
C GLY A 34 -4.56 -4.58 -3.01
N GLY A 35 -3.62 -5.48 -3.29
CA GLY A 35 -2.18 -5.19 -3.28
C GLY A 35 -1.48 -5.49 -1.94
N PHE A 36 -2.22 -6.04 -0.98
CA PHE A 36 -1.75 -6.34 0.37
C PHE A 36 -1.81 -7.83 0.69
N GLU A 37 -2.06 -8.65 -0.32
CA GLU A 37 -2.06 -10.10 -0.21
C GLU A 37 -0.61 -10.58 -0.14
N THR A 38 -0.31 -11.45 0.82
CA THR A 38 1.02 -12.05 0.95
C THR A 38 1.16 -13.24 0.02
N ASP A 39 2.40 -13.62 -0.27
CA ASP A 39 2.68 -14.87 -0.97
C ASP A 39 2.15 -16.06 -0.13
N PRO A 40 1.39 -17.01 -0.70
CA PRO A 40 0.90 -18.17 0.04
C PRO A 40 2.00 -18.97 0.75
N GLN A 41 3.21 -19.00 0.19
CA GLN A 41 4.35 -19.70 0.81
C GLN A 41 4.81 -19.05 2.12
N ASP A 42 4.52 -17.75 2.31
CA ASP A 42 4.95 -16.97 3.47
C ASP A 42 3.96 -17.06 4.64
N GLY A 43 2.90 -17.88 4.51
CA GLY A 43 1.97 -18.18 5.61
C GLY A 43 1.26 -16.96 6.18
N GLY A 44 0.98 -15.95 5.36
CA GLY A 44 0.36 -14.69 5.78
C GLY A 44 1.35 -13.58 6.17
N ARG A 45 2.67 -13.83 6.14
CA ARG A 45 3.68 -12.85 6.52
C ARG A 45 4.13 -11.99 5.32
N PRO A 46 4.38 -10.68 5.50
CA PRO A 46 4.81 -9.79 4.42
C PRO A 46 6.33 -9.91 4.16
N VAL A 47 6.83 -11.11 3.84
CA VAL A 47 8.27 -11.39 3.67
C VAL A 47 8.91 -10.47 2.63
N VAL A 48 8.19 -10.12 1.55
CA VAL A 48 8.71 -9.20 0.54
C VAL A 48 9.01 -7.80 1.11
N LEU A 49 8.23 -7.32 2.07
CA LEU A 49 8.48 -6.05 2.75
C LEU A 49 9.64 -6.19 3.73
N VAL A 50 9.68 -7.26 4.52
CA VAL A 50 10.78 -7.51 5.46
C VAL A 50 12.12 -7.59 4.71
N ALA A 51 12.19 -8.40 3.64
CA ALA A 51 13.37 -8.51 2.80
C ALA A 51 13.74 -7.18 2.14
N GLY A 52 12.76 -6.43 1.63
CA GLY A 52 12.94 -5.10 1.09
C GLY A 52 13.54 -4.11 2.09
N ALA A 53 13.04 -4.14 3.33
CA ALA A 53 13.52 -3.29 4.41
C ALA A 53 14.93 -3.68 4.89
N LEU A 54 15.28 -4.96 4.80
CA LEU A 54 16.62 -5.48 5.06
C LEU A 54 17.58 -5.31 3.88
N GLY A 55 17.11 -4.85 2.72
CA GLY A 55 17.94 -4.66 1.52
C GLY A 55 18.35 -5.97 0.83
N VAL A 56 17.63 -7.07 1.07
CA VAL A 56 17.89 -8.38 0.47
C VAL A 56 16.75 -8.86 -0.42
N LYS A 57 17.01 -9.87 -1.25
CA LYS A 57 15.95 -10.51 -2.04
C LYS A 57 15.04 -11.33 -1.11
N PRO A 58 13.72 -11.45 -1.40
CA PRO A 58 12.81 -12.28 -0.60
C PRO A 58 13.30 -13.72 -0.43
N GLN A 59 13.88 -14.32 -1.47
CA GLN A 59 14.41 -15.67 -1.39
C GLN A 59 15.56 -15.82 -0.40
N VAL A 60 16.45 -14.82 -0.30
CA VAL A 60 17.55 -14.83 0.68
C VAL A 60 16.99 -14.89 2.10
N PHE A 61 15.95 -14.11 2.37
CA PHE A 61 15.29 -14.10 3.67
C PHE A 61 14.57 -15.44 3.95
N ARG A 62 13.88 -16.00 2.96
CA ARG A 62 13.25 -17.33 3.08
C ARG A 62 14.26 -18.43 3.36
N ASP A 63 15.40 -18.41 2.66
CA ASP A 63 16.47 -19.39 2.83
C ASP A 63 17.19 -19.24 4.19
N ALA A 64 17.18 -18.05 4.78
CA ALA A 64 17.63 -17.84 6.16
C ALA A 64 16.60 -18.38 7.15
N PHE A 65 15.32 -18.08 6.95
CA PHE A 65 14.23 -18.54 7.82
C PHE A 65 13.99 -20.05 7.77
N SER A 66 14.25 -20.72 6.65
CA SER A 66 14.10 -22.18 6.56
C SER A 66 15.10 -22.94 7.46
N ARG A 67 16.15 -22.26 7.95
CA ARG A 67 17.14 -22.81 8.86
C ARG A 67 16.75 -22.69 10.33
N VAL A 68 15.76 -21.86 10.66
CA VAL A 68 15.29 -21.74 12.04
C VAL A 68 14.40 -22.92 12.42
N ASN A 69 14.39 -23.25 13.71
CA ASN A 69 13.54 -24.29 14.28
C ASN A 69 12.42 -23.65 15.11
N PRO A 70 11.29 -23.24 14.48
CA PRO A 70 10.20 -22.60 15.20
C PRO A 70 9.57 -23.53 16.24
N ALA A 71 8.97 -22.94 17.28
CA ALA A 71 8.13 -23.72 18.20
C ALA A 71 6.95 -24.33 17.44
N ARG A 72 6.72 -25.63 17.65
CA ARG A 72 5.58 -26.35 17.06
C ARG A 72 4.27 -25.98 17.75
N ASP A 73 4.34 -25.78 19.07
CA ASP A 73 3.20 -25.42 19.91
C ASP A 73 3.66 -24.45 21.01
N GLY A 74 2.84 -23.44 21.29
CA GLY A 74 3.08 -22.45 22.35
C GLY A 74 4.22 -21.47 22.07
N ALA A 75 4.52 -20.64 23.07
CA ALA A 75 5.63 -19.71 22.98
C ALA A 75 6.98 -20.47 22.97
N PRO A 76 7.95 -20.09 22.13
CA PRO A 76 9.30 -20.65 22.19
C PRO A 76 9.96 -20.32 23.54
N SER A 77 10.83 -21.23 24.03
CA SER A 77 11.71 -20.92 25.15
C SER A 77 12.71 -19.84 24.76
N ASP A 78 13.18 -19.05 25.73
CA ASP A 78 14.17 -17.99 25.51
C ASP A 78 15.44 -18.54 24.82
N GLU A 79 15.95 -19.68 25.28
CA GLU A 79 17.08 -20.37 24.65
C GLU A 79 16.86 -20.67 23.17
N ARG A 80 15.64 -21.09 22.79
CA ARG A 80 15.30 -21.38 21.39
C ARG A 80 15.11 -20.10 20.58
N VAL A 81 14.58 -19.04 21.18
CA VAL A 81 14.54 -17.71 20.55
C VAL A 81 15.95 -17.26 20.20
N HIS A 82 16.88 -17.33 21.15
CA HIS A 82 18.28 -16.98 20.94
C HIS A 82 18.93 -17.85 19.87
N ALA A 83 18.80 -19.18 19.95
CA ALA A 83 19.37 -20.09 18.96
C ALA A 83 18.84 -19.83 17.54
N ASN A 84 17.54 -19.61 17.38
CA ASN A 84 16.95 -19.26 16.08
C ASN A 84 17.46 -17.91 15.58
N LYS A 85 17.62 -16.94 16.49
CA LYS A 85 18.15 -15.62 16.15
C LYS A 85 19.58 -15.70 15.66
N ASP A 86 20.43 -16.47 16.33
CA ASP A 86 21.83 -16.67 15.93
C ASP A 86 21.93 -17.29 14.54
N VAL A 87 21.06 -18.26 14.22
CA VAL A 87 20.98 -18.87 12.88
C VAL A 87 20.58 -17.85 11.82
N LEU A 88 19.58 -17.01 12.09
CA LEU A 88 19.17 -15.94 11.17
C LEU A 88 20.29 -14.94 10.94
N LEU A 89 20.93 -14.48 12.02
CA LEU A 89 22.01 -13.50 11.94
C LEU A 89 23.22 -14.06 11.20
N ALA A 90 23.60 -15.32 11.42
CA ALA A 90 24.68 -15.96 10.68
C ALA A 90 24.39 -16.01 9.16
N ALA A 91 23.14 -16.29 8.77
CA ALA A 91 22.74 -16.33 7.37
C ALA A 91 22.63 -14.94 6.71
N LEU A 92 22.28 -13.93 7.48
CA LEU A 92 22.05 -12.56 7.00
C LEU A 92 23.27 -11.64 7.14
N ALA A 93 24.25 -11.98 7.98
CA ALA A 93 25.48 -11.22 8.19
C ALA A 93 26.27 -10.93 6.89
N PRO A 94 26.37 -11.85 5.90
CA PRO A 94 27.01 -11.55 4.62
C PRO A 94 26.38 -10.39 3.83
N TYR A 95 25.14 -10.03 4.16
CA TYR A 95 24.41 -8.90 3.57
C TYR A 95 24.49 -7.63 4.42
N GLY A 96 25.29 -7.63 5.49
CA GLY A 96 25.48 -6.47 6.38
C GLY A 96 24.33 -6.24 7.36
N ILE A 97 23.46 -7.23 7.57
CA ILE A 97 22.31 -7.13 8.47
C ILE A 97 22.77 -7.36 9.92
N THR A 98 22.47 -6.40 10.79
CA THR A 98 22.75 -6.47 12.22
C THR A 98 21.55 -7.02 12.99
N ASN A 99 21.80 -7.42 14.25
CA ASN A 99 20.74 -7.78 15.19
C ASN A 99 19.69 -6.67 15.30
N ASP A 100 20.15 -5.45 15.56
CA ASP A 100 19.27 -4.30 15.80
C ASP A 100 18.41 -4.00 14.56
N ARG A 101 18.99 -4.13 13.36
CA ARG A 101 18.24 -3.92 12.12
C ARG A 101 17.21 -5.02 11.88
N LEU A 102 17.55 -6.28 12.18
CA LEU A 102 16.60 -7.39 12.07
C LEU A 102 15.42 -7.22 13.05
N ASP A 103 15.71 -6.82 14.29
CA ASP A 103 14.69 -6.57 15.32
C ASP A 103 13.77 -5.42 14.89
N GLU A 104 14.35 -4.28 14.50
CA GLU A 104 13.61 -3.10 14.06
C GLU A 104 12.63 -3.42 12.93
N VAL A 105 13.10 -4.13 11.89
CA VAL A 105 12.26 -4.50 10.74
C VAL A 105 11.20 -5.53 11.13
N SER A 106 11.55 -6.52 11.95
CA SER A 106 10.63 -7.58 12.37
C SER A 106 9.51 -7.04 13.24
N ASP A 107 9.82 -6.09 14.12
CA ASP A 107 8.83 -5.43 14.97
C ASP A 107 7.91 -4.51 14.14
N HIS A 108 8.46 -3.77 13.17
CA HIS A 108 7.67 -2.91 12.28
C HIS A 108 6.63 -3.68 11.46
N TYR A 109 6.99 -4.87 10.94
CA TYR A 109 6.12 -5.72 10.13
C TYR A 109 5.49 -6.89 10.91
N ARG A 110 5.46 -6.81 12.25
CA ARG A 110 4.90 -7.87 13.08
C ARG A 110 3.43 -8.11 12.72
N TYR A 111 3.15 -9.26 12.12
CA TYR A 111 1.81 -9.68 11.76
C TYR A 111 1.13 -10.36 12.94
N ARG A 112 0.00 -9.81 13.40
CA ARG A 112 -0.84 -10.35 14.48
C ARG A 112 -2.25 -10.64 13.95
N PRO A 113 -2.45 -11.81 13.32
CA PRO A 113 -3.73 -12.16 12.71
C PRO A 113 -4.89 -12.16 13.71
N GLU A 114 -4.64 -12.54 14.97
CA GLU A 114 -5.64 -12.61 16.03
C GLU A 114 -6.22 -11.24 16.42
N GLU A 115 -5.44 -10.17 16.22
CA GLU A 115 -5.84 -8.79 16.49
C GLU A 115 -6.47 -8.13 15.25
N GLY A 116 -6.53 -8.84 14.10
CA GLY A 116 -6.96 -8.29 12.82
C GLY A 116 -6.02 -7.22 12.27
N GLU A 117 -4.89 -7.00 12.92
CA GLU A 117 -3.93 -5.96 12.59
C GLU A 117 -3.07 -6.39 11.40
N ARG A 118 -3.09 -5.57 10.35
CA ARG A 118 -2.12 -5.61 9.26
C ARG A 118 -0.97 -4.66 9.58
N TRP A 119 0.19 -4.93 8.99
CA TRP A 119 1.32 -4.02 9.04
C TRP A 119 0.93 -2.60 8.56
N PRO A 120 1.71 -1.56 8.92
CA PRO A 120 1.44 -0.20 8.48
C PRO A 120 1.35 -0.11 6.95
N THR A 121 0.25 0.46 6.45
CA THR A 121 0.02 0.64 5.01
C THR A 121 -0.51 2.04 4.72
N ARG A 122 -0.22 2.53 3.51
CA ARG A 122 -0.84 3.73 2.97
C ARG A 122 -1.21 3.50 1.50
N PRO A 123 -2.49 3.59 1.12
CA PRO A 123 -2.89 3.45 -0.27
C PRO A 123 -2.28 4.52 -1.17
N ALA A 124 -1.91 4.13 -2.40
CA ALA A 124 -1.46 5.05 -3.43
C ALA A 124 -2.59 5.96 -3.92
N LYS A 125 -2.21 7.15 -4.40
CA LYS A 125 -3.10 8.13 -5.03
C LYS A 125 -2.53 8.53 -6.38
N ALA A 126 -3.34 8.45 -7.42
CA ALA A 126 -2.94 8.81 -8.77
C ALA A 126 -4.13 9.37 -9.56
N PHE A 127 -3.83 10.10 -10.63
CA PHE A 127 -4.79 10.55 -11.63
C PHE A 127 -4.48 9.90 -12.98
N ALA A 128 -5.51 9.51 -13.71
CA ALA A 128 -5.44 9.17 -15.11
C ALA A 128 -5.68 10.44 -15.92
N ILE A 129 -4.80 10.71 -16.87
CA ILE A 129 -4.92 11.85 -17.78
C ILE A 129 -5.57 11.37 -19.06
N LEU A 130 -6.65 12.03 -19.47
CA LEU A 130 -7.43 11.68 -20.66
C LEU A 130 -7.12 12.61 -21.82
N LYS A 131 -7.18 12.07 -23.04
CA LYS A 131 -7.21 12.85 -24.28
C LYS A 131 -8.21 12.20 -25.23
N GLY A 132 -9.25 12.92 -25.63
CA GLY A 132 -10.31 12.37 -26.48
C GLY A 132 -11.11 11.22 -25.83
N GLY A 133 -11.19 11.20 -24.49
CA GLY A 133 -11.90 10.15 -23.74
C GLY A 133 -11.07 8.90 -23.43
N GLU A 134 -9.83 8.81 -23.91
CA GLU A 134 -8.92 7.69 -23.65
C GLU A 134 -7.81 8.09 -22.67
N VAL A 135 -7.36 7.15 -21.82
CA VAL A 135 -6.19 7.38 -20.96
C VAL A 135 -4.94 7.48 -21.84
N VAL A 136 -4.18 8.56 -21.68
CA VAL A 136 -2.88 8.72 -22.33
C VAL A 136 -1.71 8.49 -21.38
N ARG A 137 -1.88 8.79 -20.09
CA ARG A 137 -0.86 8.56 -19.05
C ARG A 137 -1.48 8.54 -17.67
N PHE A 138 -0.69 8.12 -16.69
CA PHE A 138 -1.00 8.25 -15.28
C PHE A 138 -0.05 9.24 -14.60
N GLU A 139 -0.54 9.91 -13.58
CA GLU A 139 0.18 10.83 -12.72
C GLU A 139 0.06 10.33 -11.27
N ILE A 140 1.15 9.81 -10.71
CA ILE A 140 1.18 9.34 -9.33
C ILE A 140 1.44 10.55 -8.42
N ILE A 141 0.53 10.79 -7.48
CA ILE A 141 0.59 11.90 -6.52
C ILE A 141 1.17 11.42 -5.18
N ASP A 142 0.77 10.24 -4.75
CA ASP A 142 1.31 9.53 -3.60
C ASP A 142 1.52 8.07 -4.01
N PRO A 143 2.76 7.55 -3.98
CA PRO A 143 3.00 6.16 -4.37
C PRO A 143 2.50 5.15 -3.33
N GLY A 144 2.08 5.61 -2.14
CA GLY A 144 1.71 4.74 -1.03
C GLY A 144 2.89 3.92 -0.49
N TYR A 145 2.61 3.03 0.45
CA TYR A 145 3.57 2.05 0.95
C TYR A 145 2.86 0.84 1.58
N GLY A 146 3.63 -0.23 1.79
CA GLY A 146 3.18 -1.46 2.41
C GLY A 146 2.50 -2.44 1.46
N TYR A 147 2.56 -2.22 0.14
CA TYR A 147 2.08 -3.18 -0.85
C TYR A 147 3.01 -4.40 -0.93
N THR A 148 2.43 -5.59 -0.82
CA THR A 148 3.11 -6.89 -0.97
C THR A 148 2.88 -7.50 -2.35
N SER A 149 1.82 -7.09 -3.03
CA SER A 149 1.43 -7.50 -4.38
C SER A 149 0.98 -6.27 -5.18
N ALA A 150 0.97 -6.37 -6.51
CA ALA A 150 0.52 -5.26 -7.34
C ALA A 150 -1.00 -5.05 -7.17
N PRO A 151 -1.48 -3.86 -6.74
CA PRO A 151 -2.91 -3.60 -6.64
C PRO A 151 -3.56 -3.54 -8.02
N LEU A 152 -4.84 -3.86 -8.08
CA LEU A 152 -5.67 -3.66 -9.26
C LEU A 152 -5.94 -2.16 -9.44
N VAL A 153 -5.93 -1.72 -10.70
CA VAL A 153 -6.06 -0.32 -11.10
C VAL A 153 -7.37 -0.13 -11.84
N GLY A 154 -8.24 0.72 -11.31
CA GLY A 154 -9.50 1.11 -11.95
C GLY A 154 -9.58 2.61 -12.20
N VAL A 155 -10.23 3.02 -13.28
CA VAL A 155 -10.55 4.44 -13.55
C VAL A 155 -12.05 4.56 -13.77
N LYS A 156 -12.70 5.49 -13.05
CA LYS A 156 -14.15 5.68 -13.14
C LYS A 156 -14.56 5.96 -14.59
N GLY A 157 -15.57 5.26 -15.07
CA GLY A 157 -16.08 5.40 -16.45
C GLY A 157 -15.36 4.56 -17.50
N MET A 158 -14.27 3.85 -17.15
CA MET A 158 -13.55 2.98 -18.07
C MET A 158 -13.59 1.53 -17.62
N LYS A 159 -14.34 0.70 -18.37
CA LYS A 159 -14.40 -0.75 -18.18
C LYS A 159 -13.28 -1.42 -18.98
N GLY A 160 -12.65 -2.44 -18.39
CA GLY A 160 -11.64 -3.27 -19.08
C GLY A 160 -10.29 -2.57 -19.30
N LEU A 161 -10.00 -1.50 -18.55
CA LEU A 161 -8.67 -0.91 -18.51
C LEU A 161 -7.68 -1.94 -17.98
N ARG A 162 -6.60 -2.19 -18.73
CA ARG A 162 -5.46 -2.98 -18.25
C ARG A 162 -4.28 -2.06 -18.06
N ALA A 163 -3.74 -2.05 -16.85
CA ALA A 163 -2.57 -1.27 -16.50
C ALA A 163 -1.59 -2.17 -15.76
N THR A 164 -0.33 -2.10 -16.16
CA THR A 164 0.77 -2.75 -15.45
C THR A 164 1.30 -1.81 -14.38
N LEU A 165 1.48 -2.35 -13.18
CA LEU A 165 2.02 -1.64 -12.04
C LEU A 165 3.34 -2.29 -11.60
N LYS A 166 4.34 -1.47 -11.31
CA LYS A 166 5.61 -1.92 -10.72
C LYS A 166 5.76 -1.36 -9.32
N LEU A 167 6.08 -2.25 -8.37
CA LEU A 167 6.40 -1.86 -7.00
C LEU A 167 7.90 -1.56 -6.82
N ALA A 168 8.22 -0.74 -5.84
CA ALA A 168 9.56 -0.56 -5.30
C ALA A 168 9.61 -1.03 -3.85
N PHE A 169 10.69 -1.73 -3.51
CA PHE A 169 11.02 -2.15 -2.15
C PHE A 169 12.28 -1.41 -1.69
N SER A 170 12.32 -1.02 -0.43
CA SER A 170 13.29 -0.08 0.12
C SER A 170 13.52 -0.32 1.61
N ALA A 171 14.71 0.06 2.09
CA ALA A 171 15.03 0.11 3.52
C ALA A 171 14.19 1.14 4.31
N ASP A 172 13.69 2.16 3.62
CA ASP A 172 12.82 3.20 4.18
C ASP A 172 11.39 2.68 4.30
N PHE A 173 10.90 2.50 5.52
CA PHE A 173 9.55 2.00 5.81
C PHE A 173 8.43 2.82 5.14
N GLY A 174 8.60 4.14 5.04
CA GLY A 174 7.61 5.03 4.42
C GLY A 174 7.56 4.96 2.89
N LYS A 175 8.48 4.19 2.28
CA LYS A 175 8.60 3.99 0.82
C LYS A 175 8.64 2.52 0.41
N ASN A 176 8.66 1.60 1.37
CA ASN A 176 8.80 0.18 1.10
C ASN A 176 7.46 -0.41 0.61
N GLY A 177 7.48 -1.16 -0.49
CA GLY A 177 6.27 -1.61 -1.17
C GLY A 177 5.45 -0.44 -1.71
N SER A 178 6.09 0.50 -2.40
CA SER A 178 5.46 1.68 -2.99
C SER A 178 5.23 1.52 -4.49
N VAL A 179 4.23 2.22 -5.05
CA VAL A 179 3.98 2.21 -6.50
C VAL A 179 5.06 3.04 -7.21
N LYS A 180 5.98 2.35 -7.90
CA LYS A 180 7.09 2.97 -8.64
C LYS A 180 6.66 3.45 -10.02
N ALA A 181 5.84 2.67 -10.70
CA ALA A 181 5.39 2.98 -12.05
C ALA A 181 4.00 2.41 -12.31
N LEU A 182 3.24 3.15 -13.09
CA LEU A 182 1.93 2.76 -13.58
C LEU A 182 1.87 3.06 -15.08
N ALA A 183 1.61 2.03 -15.89
CA ALA A 183 1.58 2.13 -17.34
C ALA A 183 0.38 1.40 -17.91
N LEU A 184 -0.16 1.89 -19.03
CA LEU A 184 -1.17 1.16 -19.78
C LEU A 184 -0.55 -0.07 -20.43
N GLU A 185 -1.27 -1.19 -20.38
CA GLU A 185 -0.92 -2.33 -21.22
C GLU A 185 -1.25 -2.00 -22.66
N LYS A 186 -0.27 -2.14 -23.55
CA LYS A 186 -0.53 -2.08 -24.98
C LYS A 186 -1.34 -3.33 -25.34
N ARG A 187 -2.46 -3.11 -26.03
CA ARG A 187 -3.23 -4.18 -26.67
C ARG A 187 -2.46 -4.79 -27.82
#